data_AF-A0A150HAB8-F1
#
_entry.id   AF-A0A150HAB8-F1
#
_cell.length_a   1.000
_cell.length_b   1.000
_cell.length_c   1.000
_cell.angle_alpha   90.00
_cell.angle_beta   90.00
_cell.angle_gamma   90.00
#
_symmetry.space_group_name_H-M   'P 1'
#
loop_
_entity.id
_entity.type
_entity.pdbx_description
1 polymer ?
#
loop_
_entity_poly.entity_id
_entity_poly.type
_entity_poly.pdbx_seq_one_letter_code
_entity_poly.pdbx_strand_id
1 'polypeptide(L)'
;MLFTRVPSLIDHCAALADGIGLGLDIRLPENGGWQDAALVLIGDDITEAPDVGNVPTVLVTLTQSNAVWATAARLGADTVAVLPAGAEWLTIRMINAVEPPAEPAQTWGFVGGVGGAGTSVLACAVARSAAAQDIDTVLLDADPLGGGLDLVLGAEGKDGLRWPSLAASRGRLRPSTLRDSLPRTEGLAVLSWDRTGTEELTPEVFEAVMTAAQQAFELVVVDLPRHAPVQWARMCSELTVVVPGRVRAAVAASRVARRLEAVNSAVRIAVRDAGRGGVRPELVADTIGLPLVGVIKDDPQAAAAVDRGEGLPIARTHVGRVAEKIVEGGSL
;
A
#
# COMPACT_ATOMS: atom_id res chain seq x y z
N MET A 1 6.69 7.98 -25.40
CA MET A 1 7.18 8.24 -26.77
C MET A 1 7.95 7.03 -27.26
N LEU A 2 7.85 6.67 -28.55
CA LEU A 2 8.56 5.54 -29.16
C LEU A 2 9.40 6.00 -30.36
N PHE A 3 10.69 5.67 -30.35
CA PHE A 3 11.62 5.86 -31.48
C PHE A 3 11.93 4.52 -32.13
N THR A 4 11.37 4.26 -33.31
CA THR A 4 11.70 3.08 -34.12
C THR A 4 11.21 3.25 -35.55
N ARG A 5 11.85 2.56 -36.49
CA ARG A 5 11.35 2.40 -37.88
C ARG A 5 10.73 1.04 -38.13
N VAL A 6 10.71 0.15 -37.14
CA VAL A 6 10.28 -1.25 -37.29
C VAL A 6 8.76 -1.34 -37.09
N PRO A 7 7.96 -1.67 -38.13
CA PRO A 7 6.50 -1.67 -38.04
C PRO A 7 5.97 -2.64 -36.97
N SER A 8 6.58 -3.81 -36.84
CA SER A 8 6.16 -4.80 -35.85
C SER A 8 6.39 -4.35 -34.41
N LEU A 9 7.44 -3.55 -34.13
CA LEU A 9 7.64 -2.97 -32.80
C LEU A 9 6.60 -1.88 -32.51
N ILE A 10 6.27 -1.07 -33.51
CA ILE A 10 5.21 -0.06 -33.44
C ILE A 10 3.89 -0.75 -33.08
N ASP A 11 3.49 -1.77 -33.82
CA ASP A 11 2.22 -2.48 -33.62
C ASP A 11 2.12 -3.07 -32.20
N HIS A 12 3.18 -3.72 -31.71
CA HIS A 12 3.18 -4.29 -30.36
C HIS A 12 3.10 -3.20 -29.28
N CYS A 13 3.91 -2.14 -29.37
CA CYS A 13 3.90 -1.08 -28.37
C CYS A 13 2.59 -0.29 -28.37
N ALA A 14 2.03 -0.01 -29.55
CA ALA A 14 0.73 0.65 -29.70
C ALA A 14 -0.38 -0.20 -29.11
N ALA A 15 -0.42 -1.51 -29.38
CA ALA A 15 -1.41 -2.41 -28.80
C ALA A 15 -1.35 -2.46 -27.26
N LEU A 16 -0.14 -2.41 -26.67
CA LEU A 16 0.01 -2.32 -25.22
C LEU A 16 -0.51 -1.00 -24.67
N ALA A 17 -0.10 0.13 -25.27
CA ALA A 17 -0.51 1.47 -24.86
C ALA A 17 -2.04 1.67 -24.97
N ASP A 18 -2.64 1.25 -26.08
CA ASP A 18 -4.10 1.27 -26.30
C ASP A 18 -4.83 0.41 -25.27
N GLY A 19 -4.28 -0.77 -24.95
CA GLY A 19 -4.83 -1.67 -23.93
C GLY A 19 -4.91 -1.05 -22.52
N ILE A 20 -4.07 -0.05 -22.24
CA ILE A 20 -4.09 0.71 -20.98
C ILE A 20 -4.67 2.12 -21.11
N GLY A 21 -5.02 2.58 -22.32
CA GLY A 21 -5.59 3.90 -22.57
C GLY A 21 -4.56 5.04 -22.57
N LEU A 22 -3.28 4.74 -22.83
CA LEU A 22 -2.22 5.74 -22.91
C LEU A 22 -1.94 6.14 -24.37
N GLY A 23 -1.68 7.44 -24.60
CA GLY A 23 -1.24 7.92 -25.90
C GLY A 23 0.23 7.58 -26.17
N LEU A 24 0.50 6.93 -27.31
CA LEU A 24 1.86 6.64 -27.77
C LEU A 24 2.24 7.52 -28.97
N ASP A 25 3.05 8.55 -28.74
CA ASP A 25 3.64 9.33 -29.84
C ASP A 25 4.81 8.53 -30.46
N ILE A 26 4.71 8.25 -31.76
CA ILE A 26 5.69 7.51 -32.54
C ILE A 26 6.50 8.50 -33.36
N ARG A 27 7.81 8.53 -33.14
CA ARG A 27 8.71 9.46 -33.80
C ARG A 27 9.85 8.73 -34.50
N LEU A 28 10.31 9.34 -35.59
CA LEU A 28 11.59 8.98 -36.19
C LEU A 28 12.71 9.55 -35.31
N PRO A 29 13.91 8.92 -35.30
CA PRO A 29 15.07 9.42 -34.57
C PRO A 29 15.57 10.72 -35.22
N GLU A 30 14.94 11.82 -34.87
CA GLU A 30 15.34 13.19 -35.19
C GLU A 30 15.50 13.96 -33.88
N ASN A 31 16.35 14.98 -33.88
CA ASN A 31 16.78 15.68 -32.67
C ASN A 31 15.68 16.59 -32.09
N GLY A 32 14.63 16.04 -31.48
CA GLY A 32 13.70 16.76 -30.60
C GLY A 32 12.39 16.03 -30.28
N GLY A 33 11.54 16.67 -29.48
CA GLY A 33 10.15 16.23 -29.23
C GLY A 33 9.93 15.42 -27.96
N TRP A 34 10.98 15.00 -27.25
CA TRP A 34 10.89 14.21 -26.01
C TRP A 34 10.69 15.05 -24.74
N GLN A 35 10.62 16.38 -24.83
CA GLN A 35 10.58 17.26 -23.65
C GLN A 35 9.37 16.99 -22.73
N ASP A 36 8.27 16.52 -23.31
CA ASP A 36 7.03 16.20 -22.59
C ASP A 36 6.85 14.67 -22.39
N ALA A 37 7.86 13.87 -22.74
CA ALA A 37 7.76 12.41 -22.65
C ALA A 37 7.98 11.93 -21.21
N ALA A 38 6.98 11.22 -20.66
CA ALA A 38 7.09 10.52 -19.39
C ALA A 38 8.00 9.26 -19.45
N LEU A 39 8.05 8.61 -20.61
CA LEU A 39 8.85 7.42 -20.91
C LEU A 39 9.31 7.46 -22.36
N VAL A 40 10.56 7.10 -22.60
CA VAL A 40 11.09 6.89 -23.95
C VAL A 40 11.30 5.40 -24.21
N LEU A 41 10.69 4.91 -25.28
CA LEU A 41 10.91 3.58 -25.82
C LEU A 41 11.80 3.70 -27.05
N ILE A 42 12.83 2.87 -27.15
CA ILE A 42 13.77 2.88 -28.27
C ILE A 42 13.74 1.49 -28.91
N GLY A 43 13.51 1.41 -30.22
CA GLY A 43 13.63 0.16 -30.97
C GLY A 43 15.08 -0.27 -31.12
N ASP A 44 15.31 -1.57 -31.30
CA ASP A 44 16.65 -2.11 -31.55
C ASP A 44 17.25 -1.74 -32.91
N ASP A 45 16.48 -1.11 -33.80
CA ASP A 45 16.93 -0.55 -35.08
C ASP A 45 17.62 0.81 -34.97
N ILE A 46 17.61 1.40 -33.77
CA ILE A 46 18.23 2.70 -33.50
C ILE A 46 19.72 2.50 -33.22
N THR A 47 20.55 3.22 -33.98
CA THR A 47 22.01 3.12 -33.89
C THR A 47 22.64 4.25 -33.09
N GLU A 48 22.02 5.42 -33.12
CA GLU A 48 22.45 6.63 -32.40
C GLU A 48 21.44 6.96 -31.31
N ALA A 49 21.92 7.18 -30.08
CA ALA A 49 21.09 7.48 -28.94
C ALA A 49 20.46 8.88 -29.09
N PRO A 50 19.13 9.03 -28.96
CA PRO A 50 18.54 10.36 -28.80
C PRO A 50 18.99 10.97 -27.46
N ASP A 51 19.24 12.28 -27.43
CA ASP A 51 19.65 13.01 -26.21
C ASP A 51 18.44 13.30 -25.30
N VAL A 52 17.96 12.26 -24.63
CA VAL A 52 16.72 12.28 -23.83
C VAL A 52 16.90 12.82 -22.41
N GLY A 53 18.08 13.33 -22.06
CA GLY A 53 18.39 13.83 -20.71
C GLY A 53 18.18 12.76 -19.63
N ASN A 54 17.36 13.08 -18.63
CA ASN A 54 17.05 12.18 -17.49
C ASN A 54 15.72 11.42 -17.65
N VAL A 55 15.10 11.44 -18.85
CA VAL A 55 13.85 10.72 -19.07
C VAL A 55 14.11 9.21 -19.04
N PRO A 56 13.35 8.42 -18.27
CA PRO A 56 13.54 6.98 -18.22
C PRO A 56 13.41 6.35 -19.62
N THR A 57 14.33 5.44 -19.93
CA THR A 57 14.49 4.90 -21.28
C THR A 57 14.49 3.38 -21.28
N VAL A 58 13.69 2.78 -22.17
CA VAL A 58 13.56 1.33 -22.34
C VAL A 58 13.92 0.94 -23.77
N LEU A 59 14.84 0.00 -23.93
CA LEU A 59 15.08 -0.65 -25.22
C LEU A 59 14.00 -1.71 -25.46
N VAL A 60 13.32 -1.67 -26.59
CA VAL A 60 12.30 -2.64 -27.00
C VAL A 60 12.79 -3.44 -28.20
N THR A 61 12.72 -4.76 -28.12
CA THR A 61 13.13 -5.68 -29.20
C THR A 61 12.18 -6.85 -29.33
N LEU A 62 12.10 -7.45 -30.52
CA LEU A 62 11.42 -8.73 -30.76
C LEU A 62 12.36 -9.94 -30.65
N THR A 63 13.66 -9.73 -30.50
CA THR A 63 14.66 -10.79 -30.51
C THR A 63 15.40 -10.91 -29.18
N GLN A 64 15.43 -12.12 -28.63
CA GLN A 64 16.32 -12.46 -27.52
C GLN A 64 17.74 -12.67 -28.07
N SER A 65 18.66 -11.76 -27.77
CA SER A 65 20.08 -11.91 -28.08
C SER A 65 20.96 -11.33 -26.98
N ASN A 66 22.12 -11.94 -26.74
CA ASN A 66 23.11 -11.40 -25.79
C ASN A 66 23.61 -10.00 -26.21
N ALA A 67 23.47 -9.64 -27.49
CA ALA A 67 23.83 -8.31 -28.00
C ALA A 67 22.85 -7.20 -27.56
N VAL A 68 21.65 -7.56 -27.10
CA VAL A 68 20.61 -6.58 -26.72
C VAL A 68 21.07 -5.71 -25.55
N TRP A 69 21.75 -6.29 -24.55
CA TRP A 69 22.28 -5.55 -23.41
C TRP A 69 23.40 -4.58 -23.80
N ALA A 70 24.26 -4.97 -24.74
CA ALA A 70 25.29 -4.08 -25.29
C ALA A 70 24.68 -2.92 -26.09
N THR A 71 23.57 -3.17 -26.79
CA THR A 71 22.79 -2.13 -27.47
C THR A 71 22.09 -1.20 -26.49
N ALA A 72 21.47 -1.73 -25.43
CA ALA A 72 20.85 -0.92 -24.39
C ALA A 72 21.85 0.02 -23.72
N ALA A 73 23.02 -0.51 -23.34
CA ALA A 73 24.08 0.29 -22.74
C ALA A 73 24.60 1.39 -23.67
N ARG A 74 24.78 1.09 -24.97
CA ARG A 74 25.20 2.07 -25.98
C ARG A 74 24.16 3.17 -26.18
N LEU A 75 22.88 2.83 -26.10
CA LEU A 75 21.77 3.75 -26.29
C LEU A 75 21.33 4.49 -25.01
N GLY A 76 21.98 4.22 -23.88
CA GLY A 76 21.62 4.81 -22.59
C GLY A 76 20.28 4.33 -22.04
N ALA A 77 19.79 3.16 -22.46
CA ALA A 77 18.54 2.60 -21.96
C ALA A 77 18.75 1.98 -20.56
N ASP A 78 17.89 2.36 -19.61
CA ASP A 78 17.92 1.85 -18.23
C ASP A 78 17.59 0.36 -18.16
N THR A 79 16.72 -0.09 -19.06
CA THR A 79 16.09 -1.42 -19.02
C THR A 79 15.75 -1.91 -20.43
N VAL A 80 15.45 -3.20 -20.56
CA VAL A 80 15.15 -3.87 -21.83
C VAL A 80 13.82 -4.63 -21.73
N ALA A 81 12.93 -4.42 -22.69
CA ALA A 81 11.73 -5.21 -22.91
C ALA A 81 11.85 -6.05 -24.18
N VAL A 82 11.79 -7.39 -24.02
CA VAL A 82 11.77 -8.31 -25.16
C VAL A 82 10.34 -8.78 -25.41
N LEU A 83 9.71 -8.29 -26.48
CA LEU A 83 8.31 -8.60 -26.80
C LEU A 83 8.19 -9.89 -27.64
N PRO A 84 7.13 -10.70 -27.43
CA PRO A 84 5.99 -10.44 -26.54
C PRO A 84 6.22 -10.83 -25.06
N ALA A 85 7.30 -11.51 -24.72
CA ALA A 85 7.52 -12.06 -23.37
C ALA A 85 7.53 -11.01 -22.24
N GLY A 86 8.05 -9.81 -22.52
CA GLY A 86 8.11 -8.68 -21.60
C GLY A 86 6.91 -7.73 -21.68
N ALA A 87 5.81 -8.12 -22.34
CA ALA A 87 4.65 -7.26 -22.55
C ALA A 87 4.03 -6.77 -21.23
N GLU A 88 3.85 -7.67 -20.25
CA GLU A 88 3.29 -7.33 -18.94
C GLU A 88 4.17 -6.34 -18.18
N TRP A 89 5.48 -6.59 -18.15
CA TRP A 89 6.45 -5.69 -17.53
C TRP A 89 6.47 -4.31 -18.20
N LEU A 90 6.47 -4.27 -19.54
CA LEU A 90 6.46 -3.01 -20.29
C LEU A 90 5.17 -2.22 -20.05
N THR A 91 4.03 -2.91 -19.96
CA THR A 91 2.73 -2.31 -19.63
C THR A 91 2.77 -1.62 -18.26
N ILE A 92 3.27 -2.31 -17.23
CA ILE A 92 3.42 -1.74 -15.89
C ILE A 92 4.39 -0.53 -15.93
N ARG A 93 5.49 -0.64 -16.69
CA ARG A 93 6.46 0.45 -16.84
C ARG A 93 5.86 1.68 -17.51
N MET A 94 5.00 1.51 -18.52
CA MET A 94 4.27 2.61 -19.18
C MET A 94 3.31 3.30 -18.20
N ILE A 95 2.54 2.54 -17.41
CA ILE A 95 1.64 3.08 -16.38
C ILE A 95 2.45 3.93 -15.39
N ASN A 96 3.49 3.35 -14.79
CA ASN A 96 4.32 4.00 -13.77
C ASN A 96 5.09 5.22 -14.27
N ALA A 97 5.20 5.42 -15.58
CA ALA A 97 5.85 6.60 -16.11
C ALA A 97 4.90 7.79 -16.21
N VAL A 98 3.67 7.55 -16.68
CA VAL A 98 2.63 8.59 -16.83
C VAL A 98 1.98 8.91 -15.48
N GLU A 99 1.84 7.91 -14.64
CA GLU A 99 1.45 8.02 -13.24
C GLU A 99 2.68 7.63 -12.41
N PRO A 100 3.70 8.51 -12.29
CA PRO A 100 4.80 8.23 -11.39
C PRO A 100 4.21 7.95 -10.01
N PRO A 101 4.63 6.87 -9.32
CA PRO A 101 4.21 6.69 -7.96
C PRO A 101 4.55 7.99 -7.22
N ALA A 102 3.62 8.47 -6.38
CA ALA A 102 3.98 9.43 -5.34
C ALA A 102 5.21 8.90 -4.58
N GLU A 103 5.90 9.73 -3.80
CA GLU A 103 6.92 9.20 -2.89
C GLU A 103 6.41 7.91 -2.25
N PRO A 104 7.20 6.82 -2.22
CA PRO A 104 6.69 5.49 -1.97
C PRO A 104 5.84 5.50 -0.71
N ALA A 105 4.56 5.17 -0.87
CA ALA A 105 3.57 5.32 0.20
C ALA A 105 4.08 4.69 1.49
N GLN A 106 4.01 5.44 2.58
CA GLN A 106 4.28 4.86 3.88
C GLN A 106 3.22 3.78 4.14
N THR A 107 3.65 2.58 4.51
CA THR A 107 2.73 1.45 4.70
C THR A 107 2.83 0.96 6.13
N TRP A 108 1.84 1.31 6.95
CA TRP A 108 1.84 1.04 8.38
C TRP A 108 0.88 -0.11 8.70
N GLY A 109 1.44 -1.25 9.07
CA GLY A 109 0.66 -2.41 9.49
C GLY A 109 0.44 -2.44 11.00
N PHE A 110 -0.77 -2.79 11.42
CA PHE A 110 -1.14 -2.95 12.82
C PHE A 110 -1.49 -4.41 13.11
N VAL A 111 -0.90 -5.00 14.15
CA VAL A 111 -1.10 -6.42 14.49
C VAL A 111 -1.42 -6.57 15.98
N GLY A 112 -2.44 -7.34 16.32
CA GLY A 112 -2.74 -7.67 17.71
C GLY A 112 -1.73 -8.66 18.31
N GLY A 113 -1.10 -8.31 19.45
CA GLY A 113 -0.34 -9.27 20.25
C GLY A 113 -1.23 -10.37 20.85
N VAL A 114 -2.51 -10.07 21.04
CA VAL A 114 -3.62 -10.94 21.45
C VAL A 114 -4.92 -10.50 20.77
N GLY A 115 -5.95 -11.36 20.76
CA GLY A 115 -7.30 -10.96 20.34
C GLY A 115 -7.90 -9.91 21.29
N GLY A 116 -8.64 -8.94 20.74
CA GLY A 116 -9.25 -7.85 21.53
C GLY A 116 -8.26 -6.82 22.07
N ALA A 117 -7.04 -6.74 21.53
CA ALA A 117 -6.03 -5.77 21.97
C ALA A 117 -6.41 -4.31 21.72
N GLY A 118 -7.32 -4.06 20.78
CA GLY A 118 -7.66 -2.71 20.28
C GLY A 118 -6.91 -2.33 19.01
N THR A 119 -6.40 -3.31 18.25
CA THR A 119 -5.65 -3.10 17.00
C THR A 119 -6.45 -2.31 15.98
N SER A 120 -7.64 -2.78 15.62
CA SER A 120 -8.55 -2.12 14.69
C SER A 120 -8.89 -0.69 15.10
N VAL A 121 -9.11 -0.46 16.40
CA VAL A 121 -9.38 0.88 16.95
C VAL A 121 -8.17 1.80 16.78
N LEU A 122 -6.96 1.32 17.05
CA LEU A 122 -5.74 2.11 16.84
C LEU A 122 -5.51 2.39 15.35
N ALA A 123 -5.67 1.39 14.48
CA ALA A 123 -5.51 1.53 13.04
C ALA A 123 -6.50 2.58 12.48
N CYS A 124 -7.78 2.50 12.85
CA CYS A 124 -8.79 3.50 12.51
C CYS A 124 -8.43 4.90 13.02
N ALA A 125 -7.95 5.02 14.26
CA ALA A 125 -7.57 6.30 14.83
C ALA A 125 -6.38 6.93 14.11
N VAL A 126 -5.34 6.14 13.80
CA VAL A 126 -4.14 6.59 13.07
C VAL A 126 -4.53 7.02 11.65
N ALA A 127 -5.29 6.19 10.93
CA ALA A 127 -5.72 6.52 9.57
C ALA A 127 -6.57 7.79 9.50
N ARG A 128 -7.53 7.96 10.43
CA ARG A 128 -8.32 9.20 10.51
C ARG A 128 -7.48 10.41 10.93
N SER A 129 -6.52 10.24 11.83
CA SER A 129 -5.64 11.32 12.25
C SER A 129 -4.77 11.81 11.09
N ALA A 130 -4.24 10.92 10.26
CA ALA A 130 -3.49 11.28 9.06
C ALA A 130 -4.37 11.98 8.03
N ALA A 131 -5.57 11.45 7.75
CA ALA A 131 -6.52 12.08 6.84
C ALA A 131 -6.95 13.48 7.33
N ALA A 132 -7.08 13.70 8.64
CA ALA A 132 -7.37 15.01 9.22
C ALA A 132 -6.21 16.02 9.12
N GLN A 133 -5.00 15.55 8.80
CA GLN A 133 -3.82 16.36 8.49
C GLN A 133 -3.61 16.52 6.97
N ASP A 134 -4.66 16.27 6.16
CA ASP A 134 -4.66 16.32 4.70
C ASP A 134 -3.68 15.33 4.02
N ILE A 135 -3.26 14.28 4.73
CA ILE A 135 -2.45 13.19 4.17
C ILE A 135 -3.38 12.23 3.44
N ASP A 136 -3.12 11.98 2.17
CA ASP A 136 -3.98 11.12 1.36
C ASP A 136 -3.85 9.66 1.79
N THR A 137 -4.82 9.21 2.60
CA THR A 137 -4.73 7.98 3.39
C THR A 137 -5.78 6.96 2.98
N VAL A 138 -5.39 5.69 2.94
CA VAL A 138 -6.30 4.55 2.85
C VAL A 138 -6.14 3.59 4.03
N LEU A 139 -7.26 3.11 4.56
CA LEU A 139 -7.33 2.06 5.57
C LEU A 139 -7.80 0.74 4.95
N LEU A 140 -6.99 -0.31 5.09
CA LEU A 140 -7.28 -1.66 4.59
C LEU A 140 -7.55 -2.62 5.75
N ASP A 141 -8.69 -3.30 5.71
CA ASP A 141 -9.09 -4.34 6.65
C ASP A 141 -8.66 -5.72 6.16
N ALA A 142 -7.53 -6.25 6.62
CA ALA A 142 -7.02 -7.54 6.16
C ALA A 142 -7.54 -8.74 6.97
N ASP A 143 -8.48 -8.54 7.90
CA ASP A 143 -9.05 -9.61 8.74
C ASP A 143 -10.51 -9.91 8.32
N PRO A 144 -10.75 -10.95 7.49
CA PRO A 144 -12.11 -11.33 7.09
C PRO A 144 -13.05 -11.64 8.27
N LEU A 145 -12.50 -11.94 9.44
CA LEU A 145 -13.26 -12.32 10.64
C LEU A 145 -13.43 -11.16 11.63
N GLY A 146 -12.92 -9.96 11.30
CA GLY A 146 -12.82 -8.81 12.20
C GLY A 146 -14.11 -8.00 12.39
N GLY A 147 -15.17 -8.32 11.65
CA GLY A 147 -16.45 -7.61 11.73
C GLY A 147 -16.48 -6.27 10.98
N GLY A 148 -15.42 -5.91 10.25
CA GLY A 148 -15.36 -4.74 9.40
C GLY A 148 -14.92 -3.45 10.11
N LEU A 149 -13.84 -2.84 9.62
CA LEU A 149 -13.39 -1.52 10.06
C LEU A 149 -14.40 -0.40 9.75
N ASP A 150 -15.29 -0.60 8.76
CA ASP A 150 -16.32 0.37 8.44
C ASP A 150 -17.29 0.62 9.59
N LEU A 151 -17.62 -0.38 10.42
CA LEU A 151 -18.41 -0.20 11.65
C LEU A 151 -17.69 0.64 12.70
N VAL A 152 -16.37 0.45 12.86
CA VAL A 152 -15.55 1.27 13.79
C VAL A 152 -15.56 2.74 13.35
N LEU A 153 -15.72 2.99 12.05
CA LEU A 153 -15.73 4.33 11.46
C LEU A 153 -17.14 4.92 11.31
N GLY A 154 -18.21 4.17 11.55
CA GLY A 154 -19.59 4.61 11.25
C GLY A 154 -19.82 4.81 9.74
N ALA A 155 -19.14 4.00 8.92
CA ALA A 155 -19.10 4.09 7.46
C ALA A 155 -19.77 2.89 6.76
N GLU A 156 -20.44 2.02 7.49
CA GLU A 156 -21.08 0.80 6.97
C GLU A 156 -22.16 1.08 5.93
N GLY A 157 -22.82 2.24 5.99
CA GLY A 157 -23.80 2.69 5.01
C GLY A 157 -23.22 3.39 3.78
N LYS A 158 -21.88 3.51 3.66
CA LYS A 158 -21.23 4.18 2.53
C LYS A 158 -21.08 3.24 1.34
N ASP A 159 -21.62 3.65 0.20
CA ASP A 159 -21.45 2.96 -1.07
C ASP A 159 -19.97 2.95 -1.52
N GLY A 160 -19.58 1.89 -2.22
CA GLY A 160 -18.25 1.74 -2.78
C GLY A 160 -17.73 0.31 -2.72
N LEU A 161 -16.55 0.11 -3.28
CA LEU A 161 -15.88 -1.16 -3.42
C LEU A 161 -15.60 -1.82 -2.06
N ARG A 162 -15.81 -3.14 -1.98
CA ARG A 162 -15.52 -4.00 -0.81
C ARG A 162 -14.68 -5.20 -1.23
N TRP A 163 -14.03 -5.87 -0.28
CA TRP A 163 -13.15 -7.02 -0.57
C TRP A 163 -13.76 -8.09 -1.48
N PRO A 164 -15.02 -8.55 -1.29
CA PRO A 164 -15.59 -9.59 -2.14
C PRO A 164 -15.72 -9.20 -3.62
N SER A 165 -15.88 -7.91 -3.92
CA SER A 165 -15.90 -7.40 -5.29
C SER A 165 -14.52 -7.44 -5.96
N LEU A 166 -13.44 -7.40 -5.17
CA LEU A 166 -12.05 -7.44 -5.65
C LEU A 166 -11.55 -8.87 -5.85
N ALA A 167 -12.04 -9.85 -5.09
CA ALA A 167 -11.69 -11.25 -5.29
C ALA A 167 -12.05 -11.75 -6.71
N ALA A 168 -13.07 -11.15 -7.34
CA ALA A 168 -13.48 -11.46 -8.70
C ALA A 168 -12.55 -10.90 -9.80
N SER A 169 -11.72 -9.89 -9.51
CA SER A 169 -10.96 -9.15 -10.54
C SER A 169 -9.61 -9.79 -10.92
N ARG A 170 -9.24 -10.94 -10.34
CA ARG A 170 -8.01 -11.72 -10.65
C ARG A 170 -6.73 -10.88 -10.71
N GLY A 171 -6.53 -9.99 -9.73
CA GLY A 171 -5.24 -9.32 -9.50
C GLY A 171 -4.89 -8.17 -10.45
N ARG A 172 -5.80 -7.72 -11.31
CA ARG A 172 -5.61 -6.53 -12.15
C ARG A 172 -6.40 -5.36 -11.61
N LEU A 173 -5.78 -4.60 -10.69
CA LEU A 173 -6.39 -3.43 -10.09
C LEU A 173 -5.55 -2.20 -10.37
N ARG A 174 -6.12 -1.23 -11.09
CA ARG A 174 -5.44 0.05 -11.35
C ARG A 174 -5.47 0.91 -10.07
N PRO A 175 -4.38 1.62 -9.72
CA PRO A 175 -4.33 2.51 -8.56
C PRO A 175 -5.46 3.55 -8.54
N SER A 176 -5.68 4.24 -9.66
CA SER A 176 -6.77 5.22 -9.83
C SER A 176 -8.16 4.60 -9.64
N THR A 177 -8.41 3.43 -10.25
CA THR A 177 -9.68 2.72 -10.07
C THR A 177 -9.93 2.33 -8.62
N LEU A 178 -8.90 1.86 -7.90
CA LEU A 178 -9.01 1.62 -6.46
C LEU A 178 -9.37 2.91 -5.73
N ARG A 179 -8.57 3.97 -5.92
CA ARG A 179 -8.74 5.27 -5.26
C ARG A 179 -10.15 5.87 -5.40
N ASP A 180 -10.71 5.78 -6.59
CA ASP A 180 -11.99 6.41 -6.95
C ASP A 180 -13.20 5.56 -6.54
N SER A 181 -13.02 4.25 -6.39
CA SER A 181 -14.11 3.32 -6.09
C SER A 181 -14.29 3.05 -4.59
N LEU A 182 -13.33 3.44 -3.76
CA LEU A 182 -13.39 3.18 -2.31
C LEU A 182 -14.38 4.11 -1.60
N PRO A 183 -15.13 3.57 -0.62
CA PRO A 183 -15.88 4.37 0.34
C PRO A 183 -14.99 5.40 1.03
N ARG A 184 -15.53 6.61 1.25
CA ARG A 184 -14.85 7.68 1.99
C ARG A 184 -15.66 8.17 3.18
N THR A 185 -14.94 8.43 4.27
CA THR A 185 -15.47 9.07 5.47
C THR A 185 -14.45 10.07 5.99
N GLU A 186 -14.85 11.34 6.14
CA GLU A 186 -13.95 12.40 6.62
C GLU A 186 -12.58 12.45 5.88
N GLY A 187 -12.57 12.30 4.55
CA GLY A 187 -11.36 12.30 3.73
C GLY A 187 -10.65 10.93 3.64
N LEU A 188 -10.81 10.06 4.64
CA LEU A 188 -10.21 8.72 4.68
C LEU A 188 -10.91 7.76 3.70
N ALA A 189 -10.13 7.14 2.81
CA ALA A 189 -10.59 6.00 2.00
C ALA A 189 -10.51 4.69 2.81
N VAL A 190 -11.48 3.79 2.64
CA VAL A 190 -11.56 2.56 3.44
C VAL A 190 -11.92 1.37 2.57
N LEU A 191 -11.10 0.32 2.60
CA LEU A 191 -11.46 -1.00 2.08
C LEU A 191 -11.76 -1.95 3.25
N SER A 192 -13.03 -2.31 3.40
CA SER A 192 -13.48 -3.26 4.41
C SER A 192 -14.30 -4.41 3.80
N TRP A 193 -14.72 -5.35 4.64
CA TRP A 193 -15.52 -6.50 4.27
C TRP A 193 -17.00 -6.13 4.20
N ASP A 194 -17.72 -6.65 3.21
CA ASP A 194 -19.18 -6.56 3.21
C ASP A 194 -19.79 -7.57 4.20
N ARG A 195 -21.12 -7.73 4.19
CA ARG A 195 -21.85 -8.68 5.06
C ARG A 195 -22.39 -9.90 4.31
N THR A 196 -22.04 -10.06 3.04
CA THR A 196 -22.73 -10.94 2.09
C THR A 196 -21.79 -11.94 1.39
N GLY A 197 -20.48 -11.76 1.48
CA GLY A 197 -19.46 -12.54 0.76
C GLY A 197 -18.81 -13.69 1.54
N THR A 198 -17.95 -14.43 0.83
CA THR A 198 -17.09 -15.50 1.38
C THR A 198 -15.87 -14.93 2.10
N GLU A 199 -15.52 -15.52 3.25
CA GLU A 199 -14.51 -15.07 4.23
C GLU A 199 -13.05 -15.39 3.84
N GLU A 200 -12.69 -15.39 2.55
CA GLU A 200 -11.33 -15.75 2.11
C GLU A 200 -10.65 -14.61 1.35
N LEU A 201 -9.50 -14.20 1.87
CA LEU A 201 -8.58 -13.26 1.24
C LEU A 201 -7.36 -14.04 0.75
N THR A 202 -7.25 -14.25 -0.56
CA THR A 202 -6.07 -14.93 -1.12
C THR A 202 -4.85 -14.01 -1.10
N PRO A 203 -3.63 -14.55 -1.01
CA PRO A 203 -2.41 -13.76 -1.06
C PRO A 203 -2.32 -12.86 -2.30
N GLU A 204 -2.73 -13.36 -3.47
CA GLU A 204 -2.64 -12.65 -4.75
C GLU A 204 -3.58 -11.44 -4.78
N VAL A 205 -4.79 -11.57 -4.22
CA VAL A 205 -5.76 -10.47 -4.13
C VAL A 205 -5.24 -9.41 -3.16
N PHE A 206 -4.72 -9.82 -2.00
CA PHE A 206 -4.13 -8.89 -1.05
C PHE A 206 -2.92 -8.15 -1.64
N GLU A 207 -1.99 -8.86 -2.28
CA GLU A 207 -0.79 -8.27 -2.88
C GLU A 207 -1.14 -7.28 -3.99
N ALA A 208 -2.13 -7.60 -4.84
CA ALA A 208 -2.60 -6.68 -5.88
C ALA A 208 -3.23 -5.41 -5.30
N VAL A 209 -4.06 -5.55 -4.25
CA VAL A 209 -4.68 -4.39 -3.58
C VAL A 209 -3.65 -3.54 -2.85
N MET A 210 -2.75 -4.15 -2.11
CA MET A 210 -1.68 -3.46 -1.40
C MET A 210 -0.78 -2.69 -2.38
N THR A 211 -0.39 -3.32 -3.50
CA THR A 211 0.42 -2.66 -4.54
C THR A 211 -0.33 -1.47 -5.16
N ALA A 212 -1.60 -1.64 -5.49
CA ALA A 212 -2.42 -0.56 -6.04
C ALA A 212 -2.61 0.58 -5.02
N ALA A 213 -2.80 0.25 -3.74
CA ALA A 213 -2.93 1.23 -2.66
C ALA A 213 -1.63 2.03 -2.46
N GLN A 214 -0.48 1.35 -2.47
CA GLN A 214 0.84 1.97 -2.34
C GLN A 214 1.20 2.89 -3.50
N GLN A 215 0.55 2.72 -4.66
CA GLN A 215 0.70 3.61 -5.81
C GLN A 215 -0.33 4.76 -5.81
N ALA A 216 -1.44 4.60 -5.08
CA ALA A 216 -2.59 5.50 -5.15
C ALA A 216 -2.68 6.51 -4.00
N PHE A 217 -2.01 6.27 -2.87
CA PHE A 217 -2.14 7.02 -1.62
C PHE A 217 -0.76 7.38 -1.06
N GLU A 218 -0.68 8.41 -0.23
CA GLU A 218 0.55 8.79 0.50
C GLU A 218 0.77 7.88 1.72
N LEU A 219 -0.32 7.45 2.39
CA LEU A 219 -0.28 6.56 3.54
C LEU A 219 -1.26 5.39 3.38
N VAL A 220 -0.75 4.17 3.51
CA VAL A 220 -1.52 2.94 3.56
C VAL A 220 -1.48 2.39 4.98
N VAL A 221 -2.61 2.44 5.69
CA VAL A 221 -2.78 1.81 7.00
C VAL A 221 -3.45 0.45 6.81
N VAL A 222 -2.87 -0.62 7.36
CA VAL A 222 -3.42 -1.97 7.24
C VAL A 222 -3.65 -2.58 8.61
N ASP A 223 -4.90 -2.96 8.91
CA ASP A 223 -5.20 -3.81 10.07
C ASP A 223 -4.99 -5.28 9.67
N LEU A 224 -3.94 -5.89 10.23
CA LEU A 224 -3.52 -7.23 9.89
C LEU A 224 -4.05 -8.25 10.92
N PRO A 225 -4.52 -9.42 10.48
CA PRO A 225 -4.86 -10.49 11.40
C PRO A 225 -3.62 -10.91 12.18
N ARG A 226 -3.79 -11.33 13.44
CA ARG A 226 -2.68 -11.75 14.31
C ARG A 226 -1.77 -12.82 13.67
N HIS A 227 -2.36 -13.66 12.85
CA HIS A 227 -1.71 -14.75 12.12
C HIS A 227 -1.50 -14.42 10.63
N ALA A 228 -1.45 -13.14 10.26
CA ALA A 228 -1.21 -12.70 8.88
C ALA A 228 0.04 -13.38 8.30
N PRO A 229 -0.01 -13.84 7.04
CA PRO A 229 1.16 -14.35 6.34
C PRO A 229 2.35 -13.38 6.41
N VAL A 230 3.57 -13.89 6.54
CA VAL A 230 4.77 -13.05 6.73
C VAL A 230 5.05 -12.15 5.52
N GLN A 231 4.62 -12.56 4.33
CA GLN A 231 4.72 -11.75 3.12
C GLN A 231 3.88 -10.47 3.20
N TRP A 232 2.72 -10.48 3.85
CA TRP A 232 1.91 -9.27 4.03
C TRP A 232 2.62 -8.28 4.95
N ALA A 233 3.24 -8.78 6.01
CA ALA A 233 4.04 -7.97 6.93
C ALA A 233 5.30 -7.35 6.27
N ARG A 234 5.86 -8.01 5.24
CA ARG A 234 7.01 -7.49 4.46
C ARG A 234 6.65 -6.32 3.54
N MET A 235 5.38 -6.20 3.18
CA MET A 235 4.90 -5.07 2.36
C MET A 235 4.74 -3.78 3.19
N CYS A 236 4.81 -3.87 4.52
CA CYS A 236 4.73 -2.72 5.42
C CYS A 236 6.11 -2.08 5.64
N SER A 237 6.21 -0.76 5.59
CA SER A 237 7.42 -0.02 5.98
C SER A 237 7.61 -0.04 7.51
N GLU A 238 6.52 -0.09 8.26
CA GLU A 238 6.51 -0.16 9.72
C GLU A 238 5.38 -1.07 10.22
N LEU A 239 5.62 -1.76 11.33
CA LEU A 239 4.63 -2.62 11.99
C LEU A 239 4.46 -2.23 13.46
N THR A 240 3.23 -1.98 13.89
CA THR A 240 2.89 -1.75 15.29
C THR A 240 2.17 -2.96 15.90
N VAL A 241 2.77 -3.56 16.92
CA VAL A 241 2.13 -4.61 17.72
C VAL A 241 1.32 -3.97 18.85
N VAL A 242 0.02 -4.22 18.90
CA VAL A 242 -0.86 -3.69 19.95
C VAL A 242 -1.03 -4.71 21.07
N VAL A 243 -0.70 -4.32 22.31
CA VAL A 243 -0.59 -5.24 23.44
C VAL A 243 -1.28 -4.67 24.69
N PRO A 244 -2.23 -5.37 25.33
CA PRO A 244 -2.71 -4.98 26.64
C PRO A 244 -1.62 -5.07 27.71
N GLY A 245 -1.61 -4.15 28.67
CA GLY A 245 -0.70 -4.10 29.83
C GLY A 245 -0.89 -5.23 30.84
N ARG A 246 -0.78 -6.49 30.41
CA ARG A 246 -1.00 -7.69 31.21
C ARG A 246 0.10 -8.71 30.92
N VAL A 247 0.56 -9.43 31.95
CA VAL A 247 1.66 -10.42 31.83
C VAL A 247 1.40 -11.46 30.74
N ARG A 248 0.22 -12.09 30.74
CA ARG A 248 -0.13 -13.11 29.72
C ARG A 248 -0.17 -12.51 28.31
N ALA A 249 -0.63 -11.27 28.17
CA ALA A 249 -0.65 -10.58 26.89
C ALA A 249 0.77 -10.28 26.41
N ALA A 250 1.67 -9.84 27.29
CA ALA A 250 3.08 -9.61 26.97
C ALA A 250 3.78 -10.89 26.49
N VAL A 251 3.57 -12.03 27.17
CA VAL A 251 4.11 -13.34 26.76
C VAL A 251 3.56 -13.80 25.41
N ALA A 252 2.28 -13.54 25.14
CA ALA A 252 1.66 -13.88 23.87
C ALA A 252 2.16 -12.97 22.73
N ALA A 253 2.33 -11.68 23.02
CA ALA A 253 2.80 -10.67 22.09
C ALA A 253 4.28 -10.86 21.74
N SER A 254 5.13 -11.31 22.66
CA SER A 254 6.55 -11.56 22.35
C SER A 254 6.74 -12.62 21.25
N ARG A 255 5.81 -13.58 21.15
CA ARG A 255 5.80 -14.57 20.04
C ARG A 255 5.41 -13.93 18.71
N VAL A 256 4.49 -12.97 18.73
CA VAL A 256 4.07 -12.21 17.54
C VAL A 256 5.20 -11.28 17.11
N ALA A 257 5.76 -10.49 18.03
CA ALA A 257 6.89 -9.59 17.81
C ALA A 257 8.06 -10.31 17.13
N ARG A 258 8.55 -11.40 17.73
CA ARG A 258 9.66 -12.19 17.17
C ARG A 258 9.39 -12.70 15.75
N ARG A 259 8.14 -13.05 15.43
CA ARG A 259 7.75 -13.50 14.09
C ARG A 259 7.82 -12.35 13.08
N LEU A 260 7.44 -11.14 13.48
CA LEU A 260 7.47 -9.94 12.63
C LEU A 260 8.90 -9.39 12.49
N GLU A 261 9.69 -9.36 13.56
CA GLU A 261 11.10 -8.91 13.55
C GLU A 261 11.97 -9.76 12.63
N ALA A 262 11.61 -11.03 12.42
CA ALA A 262 12.29 -11.91 11.47
C ALA A 262 12.15 -11.47 9.99
N VAL A 263 11.21 -10.57 9.69
CA VAL A 263 10.91 -10.13 8.32
C VAL A 263 10.84 -8.61 8.14
N ASN A 264 10.81 -7.84 9.23
CA ASN A 264 10.75 -6.39 9.22
C ASN A 264 11.55 -5.84 10.41
N SER A 265 12.47 -4.91 10.16
CA SER A 265 13.31 -4.30 11.21
C SER A 265 12.61 -3.15 11.95
N ALA A 266 11.53 -2.59 11.39
CA ALA A 266 10.78 -1.48 11.95
C ALA A 266 9.52 -2.00 12.67
N VAL A 267 9.71 -2.90 13.64
CA VAL A 267 8.63 -3.35 14.52
C VAL A 267 8.61 -2.49 15.77
N ARG A 268 7.44 -1.97 16.12
CA ARG A 268 7.19 -1.12 17.28
C ARG A 268 6.04 -1.67 18.11
N ILE A 269 5.84 -1.11 19.30
CA ILE A 269 4.77 -1.54 20.22
C ILE A 269 3.90 -0.38 20.67
N ALA A 270 2.58 -0.58 20.65
CA ALA A 270 1.61 0.25 21.33
C ALA A 270 0.99 -0.55 22.47
N VAL A 271 0.97 0.02 23.68
CA VAL A 271 0.46 -0.68 24.86
C VAL A 271 -0.87 -0.10 25.31
N ARG A 272 -1.90 -0.93 25.38
CA ARG A 272 -3.18 -0.56 25.99
C ARG A 272 -3.08 -0.71 27.50
N ASP A 273 -3.08 0.41 28.21
CA ASP A 273 -3.00 0.47 29.67
C ASP A 273 -4.15 -0.35 30.29
N ALA A 274 -3.81 -1.25 31.21
CA ALA A 274 -4.77 -2.09 31.91
C ALA A 274 -5.20 -1.51 33.27
N GLY A 275 -4.75 -0.30 33.61
CA GLY A 275 -5.11 0.41 34.83
C GLY A 275 -4.58 -0.26 36.10
N ARG A 276 -5.36 -0.18 37.19
CA ARG A 276 -4.94 -0.71 38.50
C ARG A 276 -4.73 -2.22 38.44
N GLY A 277 -3.53 -2.68 38.78
CA GLY A 277 -3.15 -4.10 38.71
C GLY A 277 -2.64 -4.54 37.33
N GLY A 278 -2.56 -3.61 36.37
CA GLY A 278 -1.88 -3.80 35.10
C GLY A 278 -0.35 -3.73 35.24
N VAL A 279 0.33 -4.22 34.21
CA VAL A 279 1.77 -4.03 34.01
C VAL A 279 1.98 -2.67 33.35
N ARG A 280 2.96 -1.90 33.84
CA ARG A 280 3.30 -0.60 33.26
C ARG A 280 3.66 -0.73 31.77
N PRO A 281 3.17 0.18 30.91
CA PRO A 281 3.45 0.15 29.47
C PRO A 281 4.92 0.02 29.10
N GLU A 282 5.78 0.79 29.77
CA GLU A 282 7.22 0.81 29.51
C GLU A 282 7.84 -0.56 29.83
N LEU A 283 7.42 -1.17 30.95
CA LEU A 283 7.90 -2.50 31.32
C LEU A 283 7.44 -3.58 30.32
N VAL A 284 6.25 -3.46 29.74
CA VAL A 284 5.78 -4.37 28.69
C VAL A 284 6.65 -4.22 27.43
N ALA A 285 6.91 -2.99 27.00
CA ALA A 285 7.76 -2.70 25.86
C ALA A 285 9.19 -3.22 26.07
N ASP A 286 9.80 -2.91 27.21
CA ASP A 286 11.14 -3.36 27.59
C ASP A 286 11.24 -4.90 27.64
N THR A 287 10.21 -5.56 28.16
CA THR A 287 10.17 -7.04 28.25
C THR A 287 10.09 -7.70 26.88
N ILE A 288 9.38 -7.08 25.94
CA ILE A 288 9.24 -7.59 24.57
C ILE A 288 10.46 -7.19 23.72
N GLY A 289 11.13 -6.09 24.07
CA GLY A 289 12.30 -5.57 23.36
C GLY A 289 11.95 -4.65 22.19
N LEU A 290 10.76 -4.04 22.17
CA LEU A 290 10.29 -3.19 21.08
C LEU A 290 10.18 -1.71 21.49
N PRO A 291 10.45 -0.75 20.58
CA PRO A 291 10.24 0.67 20.84
C PRO A 291 8.76 1.02 21.09
N LEU A 292 8.45 1.65 22.23
CA LEU A 292 7.10 2.09 22.58
C LEU A 292 6.71 3.35 21.80
N VAL A 293 5.68 3.26 20.95
CA VAL A 293 5.16 4.41 20.18
C VAL A 293 3.99 5.11 20.86
N GLY A 294 3.22 4.39 21.66
CA GLY A 294 2.00 4.93 22.23
C GLY A 294 1.43 4.10 23.37
N VAL A 295 0.71 4.77 24.27
CA VAL A 295 -0.04 4.14 25.34
C VAL A 295 -1.51 4.45 25.12
N ILE A 296 -2.35 3.44 24.92
CA ILE A 296 -3.79 3.59 24.71
C ILE A 296 -4.51 3.43 26.05
N LYS A 297 -5.55 4.22 26.30
CA LYS A 297 -6.42 4.06 27.46
C LYS A 297 -7.83 3.69 27.04
N ASP A 298 -8.51 2.96 27.90
CA ASP A 298 -9.92 2.65 27.72
C ASP A 298 -10.75 3.92 27.76
N ASP A 299 -11.63 4.06 26.77
CA ASP A 299 -12.58 5.14 26.65
C ASP A 299 -13.99 4.55 26.47
N PRO A 300 -14.78 4.46 27.55
CA PRO A 300 -16.13 3.92 27.49
C PRO A 300 -17.07 4.73 26.59
N GLN A 301 -16.83 6.03 26.43
CA GLN A 301 -17.66 6.87 25.57
C GLN A 301 -17.36 6.59 24.11
N ALA A 302 -16.08 6.43 23.75
CA ALA A 302 -15.69 6.03 22.40
C ALA A 302 -16.22 4.64 22.04
N ALA A 303 -16.13 3.68 22.96
CA ALA A 303 -16.71 2.34 22.76
C ALA A 303 -18.23 2.42 22.52
N ALA A 304 -18.95 3.17 23.37
CA ALA A 304 -20.39 3.32 23.23
C ALA A 304 -20.79 4.07 21.95
N ALA A 305 -19.98 5.00 21.45
CA ALA A 305 -20.22 5.69 20.17
C ALA A 305 -20.10 4.72 18.99
N VAL A 306 -19.07 3.88 18.98
CA VAL A 306 -18.90 2.82 17.98
C VAL A 306 -20.09 1.84 18.02
N ASP A 307 -20.52 1.39 19.20
CA ASP A 307 -21.66 0.48 19.35
C ASP A 307 -22.99 1.09 18.87
N ARG A 308 -23.10 2.43 18.86
CA ARG A 308 -24.26 3.16 18.32
C ARG A 308 -24.16 3.47 16.83
N GLY A 309 -23.06 3.09 16.16
CA GLY A 309 -22.82 3.42 14.74
C GLY A 309 -22.41 4.87 14.50
N GLU A 310 -22.01 5.61 15.53
CA GLU A 310 -21.58 7.02 15.42
C GLU A 310 -20.12 7.14 14.93
N GLY A 311 -19.41 6.01 14.85
CA GLY A 311 -17.99 5.95 14.53
C GLY A 311 -17.08 6.35 15.70
N LEU A 312 -15.78 6.05 15.57
CA LEU A 312 -14.77 6.26 16.61
C LEU A 312 -14.46 7.77 16.80
N PRO A 313 -14.79 8.41 17.93
CA PRO A 313 -14.41 9.80 18.12
C PRO A 313 -12.88 9.95 18.26
N ILE A 314 -12.26 10.73 17.37
CA ILE A 314 -10.81 11.04 17.43
C ILE A 314 -10.53 12.36 18.13
N ALA A 315 -11.37 13.38 17.91
CA ALA A 315 -11.10 14.72 18.42
C ALA A 315 -11.18 14.73 19.94
N ARG A 316 -10.12 15.24 20.59
CA ARG A 316 -10.03 15.39 22.06
C ARG A 316 -10.10 14.07 22.85
N THR A 317 -9.93 12.91 22.21
CA THR A 317 -9.88 11.62 22.90
C THR A 317 -8.44 11.18 23.21
N HIS A 318 -8.29 10.19 24.10
CA HIS A 318 -6.94 9.65 24.39
C HIS A 318 -6.36 8.91 23.19
N VAL A 319 -7.20 8.14 22.47
CA VAL A 319 -6.76 7.39 21.28
C VAL A 319 -6.40 8.34 20.15
N GLY A 320 -7.14 9.44 19.96
CA GLY A 320 -6.82 10.46 18.97
C GLY A 320 -5.45 11.12 19.19
N ARG A 321 -5.13 11.52 20.44
CA ARG A 321 -3.79 12.07 20.76
C ARG A 321 -2.64 11.08 20.55
N VAL A 322 -2.89 9.80 20.80
CA VAL A 322 -1.89 8.74 20.56
C VAL A 322 -1.70 8.56 19.06
N ALA A 323 -2.79 8.55 18.29
CA ALA A 323 -2.76 8.47 16.84
C ALA A 323 -2.02 9.66 16.22
N GLU A 324 -2.33 10.89 16.64
CA GLU A 324 -1.65 12.12 16.21
C GLU A 324 -0.14 12.04 16.45
N LYS A 325 0.27 11.61 17.64
CA LYS A 325 1.70 11.41 17.95
C LYS A 325 2.36 10.31 17.09
N ILE A 326 1.64 9.24 16.76
CA ILE A 326 2.15 8.18 15.86
C ILE A 326 2.32 8.74 14.46
N VAL A 327 1.37 9.56 13.97
CA VAL A 327 1.46 10.23 12.67
C VAL A 327 2.66 11.19 12.64
N GLU A 328 2.80 12.07 13.63
CA GLU A 328 3.92 13.03 13.73
C GLU A 328 5.29 12.37 13.93
N GLY A 329 5.34 11.23 14.63
CA GLY A 329 6.56 10.48 14.90
C GLY A 329 6.88 9.40 13.87
N GLY A 330 5.99 9.21 12.89
CA GLY A 330 6.21 8.40 11.71
C GLY A 330 7.12 9.12 10.73
N SER A 331 7.87 8.36 9.95
CA SER A 331 8.59 8.93 8.79
C SER A 331 7.58 9.16 7.67
N LEU A 332 6.72 10.16 7.77
CA LEU A 332 5.83 10.59 6.69
C LEU A 332 6.54 11.60 5.78
#